data_AF-A0AAW2X4I1-F1
#
_entry.id   AF-A0AAW2X4I1-F1
#
_cell.length_a   1.000
_cell.length_b   1.000
_cell.length_c   1.000
_cell.angle_alpha   90.00
_cell.angle_beta   90.00
_cell.angle_gamma   90.00
#
_symmetry.space_group_name_H-M   'P 1'
#
loop_
_entity.id
_entity.type
_entity.pdbx_description
1 polymer ?
#
loop_
_entity_poly.entity_id
_entity_poly.type
_entity_poly.pdbx_seq_one_letter_code
_entity_poly.pdbx_strand_id
1 'polypeptide(L)'
;MVELRMHGMKSHDSVFMHKLIPIVFRKMLSEHVWSALMEVSLLFQSMCSTTLDVTKLHELEHSVSIIMCNLEKIFPLAFFDSMEHLIVHLPYEARVGGLAQYRWIYPFERFLRDLKKKVKNKAHVEAYIVE
;
A
#
# COMPACT_ATOMS: atom_id res chain seq x y z
N MET A 1 11.89 21.40 -18.30
CA MET A 1 11.46 20.14 -17.68
C MET A 1 10.05 20.40 -17.13
N VAL A 2 9.02 19.77 -17.70
CA VAL A 2 7.65 19.97 -17.20
C VAL A 2 7.54 19.26 -15.86
N GLU A 3 7.28 20.00 -14.79
CA GLU A 3 7.14 19.46 -13.45
C GLU A 3 5.79 18.74 -13.35
N LEU A 4 5.80 17.41 -13.43
CA LEU A 4 4.60 16.60 -13.28
C LEU A 4 4.39 16.32 -11.79
N ARG A 5 3.53 17.12 -11.14
CA ARG A 5 3.16 16.92 -9.73
C ARG A 5 1.85 16.15 -9.60
N MET A 6 1.90 15.04 -8.89
CA MET A 6 0.71 14.31 -8.46
C MET A 6 0.16 14.93 -7.17
N HIS A 7 -1.14 15.21 -7.12
CA HIS A 7 -1.80 15.81 -5.96
C HIS A 7 -2.97 14.94 -5.49
N GLY A 8 -3.26 14.99 -4.19
CA GLY A 8 -4.47 14.38 -3.62
C GLY A 8 -4.43 12.86 -3.44
N MET A 9 -3.25 12.24 -3.58
CA MET A 9 -3.09 10.81 -3.31
C MET A 9 -2.96 10.57 -1.81
N LYS A 10 -3.73 9.61 -1.29
CA LYS A 10 -3.61 9.14 0.08
C LYS A 10 -2.95 7.76 0.11
N SER A 11 -2.33 7.42 1.24
CA SER A 11 -1.68 6.12 1.44
C SER A 11 -2.62 4.92 1.28
N HIS A 12 -3.93 5.10 1.51
CA HIS A 12 -4.95 4.07 1.26
C HIS A 12 -5.37 3.94 -0.21
N ASP A 13 -4.83 4.72 -1.13
CA ASP A 13 -4.98 4.52 -2.57
C ASP A 13 -4.05 3.38 -3.02
N SER A 14 -4.22 2.19 -2.43
CA SER A 14 -3.48 0.97 -2.78
C SER A 14 -3.54 0.64 -4.27
N VAL A 15 -4.59 1.15 -4.94
CA VAL A 15 -4.78 1.13 -6.40
C VAL A 15 -3.58 1.72 -7.13
N PHE A 16 -2.99 2.80 -6.61
CA PHE A 16 -1.81 3.36 -7.22
C PHE A 16 -0.63 2.38 -7.17
N MET A 17 -0.33 1.88 -5.96
CA MET A 17 0.81 1.02 -5.69
C MET A 17 0.76 -0.28 -6.50
N HIS A 18 -0.42 -0.89 -6.69
CA HIS A 18 -0.53 -2.18 -7.35
C HIS A 18 -1.01 -2.18 -8.81
N LYS A 19 -1.51 -1.04 -9.33
CA LYS A 19 -2.08 -0.98 -10.69
C LYS A 19 -1.54 0.19 -11.51
N LEU A 20 -1.33 1.36 -10.91
CA LEU A 20 -0.98 2.56 -11.69
C LEU A 20 0.53 2.72 -11.87
N ILE A 21 1.35 2.34 -10.90
CA ILE A 21 2.81 2.44 -10.99
C ILE A 21 3.36 1.81 -12.28
N PRO A 22 3.03 0.55 -12.64
CA PRO A 22 3.58 -0.07 -13.84
C PRO A 22 3.13 0.60 -15.14
N ILE A 23 1.95 1.24 -15.14
CA ILE A 23 1.33 1.85 -16.31
C ILE A 23 1.88 3.26 -16.54
N VAL A 24 1.85 4.08 -15.48
CA VAL A 24 2.21 5.50 -15.54
C VAL A 24 3.70 5.65 -15.83
N PHE A 25 4.54 4.87 -15.16
CA PHE A 25 5.99 5.08 -15.23
C PHE A 25 6.71 4.32 -16.35
N ARG A 26 6.02 3.47 -17.10
CA ARG A 26 6.63 2.61 -18.15
C ARG A 26 7.49 3.36 -19.17
N LYS A 27 7.05 4.55 -19.56
CA LYS A 27 7.77 5.38 -20.54
C LYS A 27 8.53 6.54 -19.90
N MET A 28 8.48 6.66 -18.57
CA MET A 28 9.05 7.79 -17.83
C MET A 28 10.35 7.44 -17.10
N LEU A 29 10.53 6.16 -16.75
CA LEU A 29 11.69 5.68 -16.01
C LEU A 29 12.55 4.77 -16.89
N SER A 30 13.82 4.58 -16.51
CA SER A 30 14.67 3.57 -17.15
C SER A 30 14.12 2.17 -16.87
N GLU A 31 14.36 1.23 -17.79
CA GLU A 31 13.88 -0.16 -17.69
C GLU A 31 14.24 -0.80 -16.34
N HIS A 32 15.45 -0.54 -15.83
CA HIS A 32 15.89 -1.08 -14.54
C HIS A 32 15.06 -0.56 -13.36
N VAL A 33 14.76 0.74 -13.32
CA VAL A 33 13.95 1.34 -12.25
C VAL A 33 12.49 0.91 -12.38
N TRP A 34 11.97 0.92 -13.61
CA TRP A 34 10.59 0.50 -13.88
C TRP A 34 10.37 -0.97 -13.49
N SER A 35 11.32 -1.87 -13.83
CA SER A 35 11.24 -3.29 -13.48
C SER A 35 11.17 -3.50 -11.97
N ALA A 36 11.98 -2.80 -11.17
CA ALA A 36 11.93 -2.92 -9.71
C ALA A 36 10.61 -2.40 -9.13
N LEU A 37 10.08 -1.28 -9.64
CA LEU A 37 8.77 -0.78 -9.25
C LEU A 37 7.62 -1.71 -9.68
N MET A 38 7.79 -2.41 -10.79
CA MET A 38 6.86 -3.41 -11.28
C MET A 38 6.81 -4.62 -10.34
N GLU A 39 7.95 -5.12 -9.86
CA GLU A 39 8.03 -6.18 -8.85
C GLU A 39 7.26 -5.81 -7.56
N VAL A 40 7.46 -4.59 -7.05
CA VAL A 40 6.70 -4.07 -5.91
C VAL A 40 5.20 -4.05 -6.19
N SER A 41 4.81 -3.60 -7.38
CA SER A 41 3.40 -3.53 -7.77
C SER A 41 2.75 -4.91 -7.81
N LEU A 42 3.45 -5.92 -8.33
CA LEU A 42 2.98 -7.32 -8.37
C LEU A 42 2.83 -7.93 -6.98
N LEU A 43 3.75 -7.58 -6.05
CA LEU A 43 3.64 -7.99 -4.66
C LEU A 43 2.35 -7.43 -4.04
N PHE A 44 2.13 -6.12 -4.14
CA PHE A 44 0.90 -5.51 -3.63
C PHE A 44 -0.35 -6.00 -4.36
N GLN A 45 -0.28 -6.32 -5.65
CA GLN A 45 -1.41 -6.88 -6.39
C GLN A 45 -1.83 -8.24 -5.82
N SER A 46 -0.86 -9.10 -5.51
CA SER A 46 -1.12 -10.42 -4.92
C SER A 46 -1.68 -10.29 -3.50
N MET A 47 -1.15 -9.38 -2.71
CA MET A 47 -1.60 -9.07 -1.35
C MET A 47 -3.02 -8.48 -1.29
N CYS A 48 -3.39 -7.67 -2.28
CA CYS A 48 -4.68 -6.99 -2.35
C CYS A 48 -5.74 -7.79 -3.14
N SER A 49 -5.42 -9.01 -3.55
CA SER A 49 -6.36 -9.88 -4.27
C SER A 49 -7.61 -10.15 -3.42
N THR A 50 -8.74 -10.34 -4.09
CA THR A 50 -10.00 -10.75 -3.44
C THR A 50 -9.94 -12.17 -2.88
N THR A 51 -8.97 -12.96 -3.35
CA THR A 51 -8.69 -14.32 -2.90
C THR A 51 -7.21 -14.46 -2.59
N LEU A 52 -6.87 -15.19 -1.52
CA LEU A 52 -5.49 -15.51 -1.17
C LEU A 52 -5.18 -16.95 -1.57
N ASP A 53 -4.10 -17.12 -2.32
CA ASP A 53 -3.48 -18.41 -2.59
C ASP A 53 -2.29 -18.58 -1.65
N VAL A 54 -2.38 -19.55 -0.74
CA VAL A 54 -1.35 -19.81 0.28
C VAL A 54 -0.03 -20.23 -0.36
N THR A 55 -0.06 -20.95 -1.48
CA THR A 55 1.13 -21.38 -2.21
C THR A 55 1.87 -20.15 -2.73
N LYS A 56 1.13 -19.23 -3.36
CA LYS A 56 1.66 -17.96 -3.86
C LYS A 56 2.19 -17.08 -2.73
N LEU A 57 1.52 -17.04 -1.58
CA LEU A 57 2.00 -16.30 -0.41
C LEU A 57 3.34 -16.84 0.09
N HIS A 58 3.54 -18.16 0.09
CA HIS A 58 4.81 -18.77 0.48
C HIS A 58 5.96 -18.42 -0.49
N GLU A 59 5.67 -18.34 -1.79
CA GLU A 59 6.63 -17.85 -2.79
C GLU A 59 6.94 -16.35 -2.60
N LEU A 60 5.92 -15.55 -2.23
CA LEU A 60 6.07 -14.13 -1.94
C LEU A 60 6.90 -13.87 -0.68
N GLU A 61 6.75 -14.69 0.37
CA GLU A 61 7.57 -14.63 1.59
C GLU A 61 9.07 -14.76 1.28
N HIS A 62 9.45 -15.60 0.30
CA HIS A 62 10.85 -15.72 -0.11
C HIS A 62 11.27 -14.57 -1.04
N SER A 63 10.46 -14.27 -2.05
CA SER A 63 10.81 -13.28 -3.09
C SER A 63 10.81 -11.83 -2.61
N VAL A 64 10.04 -11.47 -1.57
CA VAL A 64 9.98 -10.08 -1.07
C VAL A 64 11.34 -9.57 -0.61
N SER A 65 12.17 -10.43 -0.02
CA SER A 65 13.54 -10.08 0.40
C SER A 65 14.41 -9.69 -0.80
N ILE A 66 14.25 -10.37 -1.94
CA ILE A 66 14.96 -10.10 -3.18
C ILE A 66 14.46 -8.80 -3.79
N ILE A 67 13.15 -8.56 -3.79
CA ILE A 67 12.54 -7.32 -4.28
C ILE A 67 13.09 -6.12 -3.47
N MET A 68 13.17 -6.23 -2.14
CA MET A 68 13.77 -5.19 -1.29
C MET A 68 15.24 -4.93 -1.62
N CYS A 69 16.05 -5.99 -1.71
CA CYS A 69 17.44 -5.88 -2.12
C CYS A 69 17.60 -5.20 -3.50
N ASN A 70 16.68 -5.46 -4.44
CA ASN A 70 16.70 -4.84 -5.76
C ASN A 70 16.38 -3.35 -5.70
N LEU A 71 15.43 -2.94 -4.86
CA LEU A 71 15.11 -1.52 -4.64
C LEU A 71 16.27 -0.78 -3.98
N GLU A 72 16.92 -1.36 -2.98
CA GLU A 72 18.06 -0.76 -2.27
C GLU A 72 19.28 -0.52 -3.17
N LYS A 73 19.44 -1.32 -4.23
CA LYS A 73 20.48 -1.10 -5.24
C LYS A 73 20.20 0.09 -6.16
N ILE A 74 18.94 0.50 -6.27
CA ILE A 74 18.48 1.51 -7.22
C ILE A 74 18.28 2.87 -6.52
N PHE A 75 17.65 2.86 -5.36
CA PHE A 75 17.34 4.06 -4.61
C PHE A 75 18.41 4.38 -3.56
N PRO A 76 18.59 5.65 -3.17
CA PRO A 76 19.57 6.00 -2.13
C PRO A 76 19.26 5.29 -0.81
N LEU A 77 20.28 4.76 -0.12
CA LEU A 77 20.11 4.11 1.18
C LEU A 77 19.42 5.00 2.23
N ALA A 78 19.57 6.32 2.13
CA ALA A 78 18.89 7.29 2.99
C ALA A 78 17.35 7.29 2.83
N PHE A 79 16.82 6.65 1.78
CA PHE A 79 15.40 6.43 1.57
C PHE A 79 14.86 5.24 2.38
N PHE A 80 15.71 4.28 2.75
CA PHE A 80 15.28 3.06 3.44
C PHE A 80 15.51 3.20 4.93
N ASP A 81 14.43 3.48 5.65
CA ASP A 81 14.35 3.32 7.09
C ASP A 81 13.56 2.06 7.46
N SER A 82 13.34 1.84 8.75
CA SER A 82 12.60 0.67 9.25
C SER A 82 11.21 0.49 8.62
N MET A 83 10.58 1.56 8.16
CA MET A 83 9.22 1.56 7.62
C MET A 83 9.18 0.95 6.22
N GLU A 84 10.15 1.24 5.34
CA GLU A 84 10.24 0.65 4.01
C GLU A 84 10.46 -0.87 4.09
N HIS A 85 11.19 -1.32 5.11
CA HIS A 85 11.44 -2.74 5.33
C HIS A 85 10.20 -3.52 5.83
N LEU A 86 9.14 -2.86 6.30
CA LEU A 86 7.93 -3.56 6.75
C LEU A 86 7.28 -4.40 5.65
N ILE A 87 7.55 -4.08 4.38
CA ILE A 87 7.03 -4.83 3.24
C ILE A 87 7.39 -6.32 3.29
N VAL A 88 8.54 -6.68 3.89
CA VAL A 88 8.99 -8.08 4.00
C VAL A 88 8.08 -8.95 4.88
N HIS A 89 7.35 -8.34 5.81
CA HIS A 89 6.45 -9.04 6.70
C HIS A 89 5.05 -9.22 6.10
N LEU A 90 4.69 -8.44 5.08
CA LEU A 90 3.35 -8.43 4.52
C LEU A 90 2.89 -9.82 4.02
N PRO A 91 3.68 -10.59 3.24
CA PRO A 91 3.22 -11.90 2.76
C PRO A 91 2.87 -12.87 3.90
N TYR A 92 3.74 -12.92 4.92
CA TYR A 92 3.49 -13.71 6.14
C TYR A 92 2.24 -13.24 6.86
N GLU A 93 2.09 -11.92 7.04
CA GLU A 93 0.92 -11.35 7.67
C GLU A 93 -0.39 -11.68 6.94
N ALA A 94 -0.42 -11.65 5.60
CA ALA A 94 -1.60 -12.06 4.85
C ALA A 94 -1.88 -13.56 4.99
N ARG A 95 -0.84 -14.38 5.06
CA ARG A 95 -1.00 -15.83 5.25
C ARG A 95 -1.65 -16.16 6.59
N VAL A 96 -1.24 -15.48 7.66
CA VAL A 96 -1.77 -15.74 9.01
C VAL A 96 -3.06 -14.96 9.32
N GLY A 97 -3.17 -13.72 8.83
CA GLY A 97 -4.26 -12.81 9.15
C GLY A 97 -5.33 -12.68 8.07
N GLY A 98 -5.20 -13.39 6.96
CA GLY A 98 -6.17 -13.40 5.87
C GLY A 98 -6.17 -12.13 5.02
N LEU A 99 -7.29 -11.90 4.32
CA LEU A 99 -7.43 -10.87 3.28
C LEU A 99 -7.16 -9.46 3.82
N ALA A 100 -6.30 -8.73 3.10
CA ALA A 100 -5.92 -7.36 3.43
C ALA A 100 -7.14 -6.41 3.52
N GLN A 101 -8.18 -6.68 2.72
CA GLN A 101 -9.41 -5.87 2.65
C GLN A 101 -10.14 -5.71 4.00
N TYR A 102 -10.08 -6.73 4.86
CA TYR A 102 -10.72 -6.69 6.19
C TYR A 102 -9.83 -6.08 7.26
N ARG A 103 -8.53 -5.97 7.00
CA ARG A 103 -7.52 -5.52 7.95
C ARG A 103 -7.05 -4.09 7.73
N TRP A 104 -7.36 -3.50 6.58
CA TRP A 104 -7.01 -2.12 6.30
C TRP A 104 -7.79 -1.15 7.16
N ILE A 105 -7.16 -0.02 7.48
CA ILE A 105 -7.78 1.06 8.23
C ILE A 105 -8.87 1.78 7.41
N TYR A 106 -8.77 1.74 6.08
CA TYR A 106 -9.59 2.51 5.16
C TYR A 106 -11.12 2.26 5.27
N PRO A 107 -11.63 1.01 5.31
CA PRO A 107 -13.04 0.77 5.55
C PRO A 107 -13.55 1.40 6.85
N PHE A 108 -12.74 1.36 7.92
CA PHE A 108 -13.07 1.96 9.21
C PHE A 108 -13.07 3.48 9.14
N GLU A 109 -12.05 4.10 8.55
CA GLU A 109 -12.00 5.56 8.34
C GLU A 109 -13.19 6.06 7.54
N ARG A 110 -13.57 5.33 6.47
CA ARG A 110 -14.73 5.68 5.64
C ARG A 110 -16.03 5.60 6.44
N PHE A 111 -16.20 4.55 7.22
CA PHE A 111 -17.36 4.39 8.09
C PHE A 111 -17.44 5.51 9.14
N LEU A 112 -16.34 5.79 9.84
CA LEU A 112 -16.26 6.88 10.83
C LEU A 112 -16.53 8.24 10.20
N ARG A 113 -16.04 8.50 8.99
CA ARG A 113 -16.34 9.73 8.24
C ARG A 113 -17.83 9.90 7.99
N ASP A 114 -18.54 8.82 7.62
CA ASP A 114 -19.97 8.88 7.37
C ASP A 114 -20.78 9.03 8.66
N LEU A 115 -20.35 8.42 9.77
CA LEU A 115 -20.91 8.70 11.09
C LEU A 115 -20.73 10.16 11.48
N LYS A 116 -19.53 10.72 11.31
CA LYS A 116 -19.23 12.12 11.64
C LYS A 116 -20.14 13.11 10.90
N LYS A 117 -20.48 12.84 9.64
CA LYS A 117 -21.44 13.67 8.87
C LYS A 117 -22.87 13.61 9.43
N LYS A 118 -23.26 12.52 10.09
CA LYS A 118 -24.59 12.31 10.66
C LYS A 118 -24.74 12.97 12.03
N VAL A 119 -23.65 13.18 12.75
CA VAL A 119 -23.64 13.91 14.02
C VAL A 119 -23.91 15.40 13.74
N LYS A 120 -25.13 15.84 14.03
CA LYS A 120 -25.56 17.25 13.88
C LYS A 120 -25.47 18.05 15.18
N ASN A 121 -25.22 17.37 16.30
CA ASN A 121 -25.13 18.03 17.60
C ASN A 121 -23.83 18.84 17.69
N LYS A 122 -23.95 20.18 17.69
CA LYS A 122 -22.83 21.11 17.86
C LYS A 122 -22.61 21.51 19.32
N ALA A 123 -23.41 20.98 20.26
CA ALA A 123 -23.33 21.36 21.67
C ALA A 123 -22.02 20.91 22.33
N HIS A 124 -21.37 19.87 21.81
CA HIS A 124 -20.09 19.37 22.31
C HIS A 124 -19.06 19.18 21.18
N VAL A 125 -17.78 19.31 21.54
CA VAL A 125 -16.64 19.10 20.64
C VAL A 125 -16.64 17.65 20.12
N GLU A 126 -16.19 17.47 18.88
CA GLU A 126 -16.24 16.24 18.07
C GLU A 126 -15.60 14.99 18.73
N ALA A 127 -16.21 14.41 19.77
CA ALA A 127 -15.87 13.10 20.36
C ALA A 127 -16.85 12.60 21.45
N TYR A 128 -17.85 13.37 21.86
CA TYR A 128 -18.75 12.99 22.96
C TYR A 128 -19.91 12.12 22.45
N ILE A 129 -19.95 10.85 22.89
CA ILE A 129 -20.94 9.82 22.49
C ILE A 129 -21.94 9.51 23.62
N VAL A 130 -21.64 9.91 24.86
CA VAL A 130 -22.55 9.81 26.00
C VAL A 130 -23.33 11.13 26.09
N GLU A 131 -24.54 11.10 26.65
CA GLU A 131 -25.31 12.30 27.00
C GLU A 131 -25.03 12.64 28.47
#